data_AF-B6YUT2-F1
#
_entry.id   AF-B6YUT2-F1
#
_cell.length_a   1.000
_cell.length_b   1.000
_cell.length_c   1.000
_cell.angle_alpha   90.00
_cell.angle_beta   90.00
_cell.angle_gamma   90.00
#
_symmetry.space_group_name_H-M   'P 1'
#
loop_
_entity.id
_entity.type
_entity.pdbx_description
1 polymer ?
#
loop_
_entity_poly.entity_id
_entity_poly.type
_entity_poly.pdbx_seq_one_letter_code
_entity_poly.pdbx_strand_id
1 'polypeptide(L)'
;MRFENVERVWINVADAEINVEESEGRAVEVQVSPENRLTISKDGNLLNITVPLGQKFKNLLKKDNGSTRVSLKVPKSVKVEIAVKRGKVDAEDVRISKLLLGEGEAELSRCTVETINVATAVIRGSVRVNGDMNIVTAAGIIDLSITELEGDVNLMAATGSIKLTLPGDADARVVLNDGKGLIPGNIILKGINPEDPVLGTGERKIIVNVAAGNVVISTEGGEDDI
;
A
#
# COMPACT_ATOMS: atom_id res chain seq x y z
N MET A 1 21.71 -12.37 -4.40
CA MET A 1 21.85 -13.09 -3.11
C MET A 1 20.60 -13.93 -2.87
N ARG A 2 20.71 -15.07 -2.19
CA ARG A 2 19.58 -15.99 -1.95
C ARG A 2 19.50 -16.38 -0.48
N PHE A 3 18.30 -16.37 0.09
CA PHE A 3 18.05 -16.58 1.52
C PHE A 3 16.92 -17.60 1.73
N GLU A 4 17.24 -18.74 2.35
CA GLU A 4 16.26 -19.78 2.70
C GLU A 4 15.65 -19.53 4.09
N ASN A 5 14.53 -20.18 4.43
CA ASN A 5 13.86 -20.07 5.73
C ASN A 5 13.65 -18.60 6.16
N VAL A 6 13.10 -17.80 5.24
CA VAL A 6 12.68 -16.43 5.49
C VAL A 6 11.16 -16.44 5.56
N GLU A 7 10.60 -15.86 6.61
CA GLU A 7 9.16 -15.68 6.78
C GLU A 7 8.76 -14.22 6.53
N ARG A 8 9.68 -13.29 6.80
CA ARG A 8 9.45 -11.85 6.70
C ARG A 8 10.63 -11.14 6.05
N VAL A 9 10.34 -10.16 5.20
CA VAL A 9 11.33 -9.25 4.63
C VAL A 9 11.01 -7.84 5.07
N TRP A 10 11.98 -7.15 5.66
CA TRP A 10 11.89 -5.75 6.06
C TRP A 10 12.84 -4.90 5.22
N ILE A 11 12.29 -3.98 4.44
CA ILE A 11 13.04 -3.05 3.60
C ILE A 11 12.87 -1.65 4.15
N ASN A 12 13.96 -0.99 4.55
CA ASN A 12 13.92 0.38 5.05
C ASN A 12 15.03 1.22 4.42
N VAL A 13 14.66 2.03 3.43
CA VAL A 13 15.59 2.76 2.56
C VAL A 13 15.16 4.21 2.37
N ALA A 14 16.14 5.09 2.17
CA ALA A 14 15.87 6.51 1.98
C ALA A 14 15.51 6.85 0.53
N ASP A 15 16.32 6.37 -0.42
CA ASP A 15 16.22 6.70 -1.85
C ASP A 15 16.38 5.43 -2.68
N ALA A 16 15.26 4.86 -3.14
CA ALA A 16 15.30 3.60 -3.87
C ALA A 16 14.16 3.40 -4.88
N GLU A 17 14.44 2.58 -5.88
CA GLU A 17 13.46 1.94 -6.75
C GLU A 17 13.39 0.46 -6.33
N ILE A 18 12.22 0.02 -5.87
CA ILE A 18 12.01 -1.33 -5.33
C ILE A 18 11.06 -2.06 -6.26
N ASN A 19 11.45 -3.24 -6.70
CA ASN A 19 10.60 -4.19 -7.41
C ASN A 19 10.46 -5.44 -6.55
N VAL A 20 9.23 -5.87 -6.24
CA VAL A 20 8.97 -7.08 -5.47
C VAL A 20 7.96 -7.94 -6.21
N GLU A 21 8.30 -9.16 -6.52
CA GLU A 21 7.41 -10.10 -7.21
C GLU A 21 7.32 -11.44 -6.47
N GLU A 22 6.16 -12.08 -6.53
CA GLU A 22 6.03 -13.47 -6.08
C GLU A 22 6.91 -14.40 -6.92
N SER A 23 7.43 -15.45 -6.29
CA SER A 23 8.12 -16.54 -6.98
C SER A 23 7.68 -17.90 -6.44
N GLU A 24 7.70 -18.91 -7.30
CA GLU A 24 7.41 -20.30 -6.94
C GLU A 24 8.52 -20.95 -6.09
N GLY A 25 9.65 -20.26 -5.91
CA GLY A 25 10.77 -20.72 -5.12
C GLY A 25 10.44 -20.83 -3.62
N ARG A 26 11.33 -21.47 -2.86
CA ARG A 26 11.25 -21.54 -1.39
C ARG A 26 12.18 -20.55 -0.68
N ALA A 27 12.92 -19.77 -1.45
CA ALA A 27 13.92 -18.84 -0.96
C ALA A 27 13.59 -17.43 -1.45
N VAL A 28 13.98 -16.43 -0.66
CA VAL A 28 13.94 -15.04 -1.09
C VAL A 28 15.20 -14.76 -1.90
N GLU A 29 15.04 -14.25 -3.11
CA GLU A 29 16.16 -13.81 -3.96
C GLU A 29 16.20 -12.29 -3.97
N VAL A 30 17.38 -11.73 -3.72
CA VAL A 30 17.59 -10.28 -3.63
C VAL A 30 18.69 -9.86 -4.60
N GLN A 31 18.40 -8.86 -5.41
CA GLN A 31 19.37 -8.17 -6.26
C GLN A 31 19.39 -6.70 -5.89
N VAL A 32 20.58 -6.13 -5.69
CA VAL A 32 20.75 -4.72 -5.35
C VAL A 32 21.74 -4.08 -6.31
N SER A 33 21.43 -2.89 -6.79
CA SER A 33 22.33 -2.11 -7.63
C SER A 33 22.34 -0.64 -7.21
N PRO A 34 23.50 -0.04 -6.93
CA PRO A 34 24.80 -0.70 -6.73
C PRO A 34 24.84 -1.47 -5.39
N GLU A 35 25.54 -2.62 -5.36
CA GLU A 35 25.56 -3.55 -4.23
C GLU A 35 26.02 -2.93 -2.90
N ASN A 36 26.90 -1.94 -2.94
CA ASN A 36 27.53 -1.34 -1.75
C ASN A 36 26.70 -0.25 -1.06
N ARG A 37 25.49 0.04 -1.54
CA ARG A 37 24.63 1.09 -0.97
C ARG A 37 23.67 0.62 0.11
N LEU A 38 23.47 -0.69 0.22
CA LEU A 38 22.56 -1.28 1.20
C LEU A 38 23.26 -2.33 2.04
N THR A 39 22.81 -2.47 3.28
CA THR A 39 23.15 -3.57 4.17
C THR A 39 22.03 -4.59 4.11
N ILE A 40 22.38 -5.81 3.71
CA ILE A 40 21.48 -6.96 3.72
C ILE A 40 21.93 -7.90 4.84
N SER A 41 21.06 -8.18 5.80
CA SER A 41 21.34 -9.09 6.91
C SER A 41 20.14 -9.97 7.21
N LYS A 42 20.40 -11.19 7.70
CA LYS A 42 19.36 -12.13 8.11
C LYS A 42 19.49 -12.39 9.61
N ASP A 43 18.38 -12.26 10.33
CA ASP A 43 18.27 -12.55 11.77
C ASP A 43 17.10 -13.52 11.99
N GLY A 44 17.39 -14.77 12.37
CA GLY A 44 16.38 -15.83 12.44
C GLY A 44 15.65 -15.99 11.09
N ASN A 45 14.33 -15.77 11.08
CA ASN A 45 13.49 -15.86 9.88
C ASN A 45 13.22 -14.49 9.21
N LEU A 46 13.88 -13.42 9.67
CA LEU A 46 13.72 -12.06 9.17
C LEU A 46 14.91 -11.65 8.28
N LEU A 47 14.61 -11.22 7.06
CA LEU A 47 15.59 -10.61 6.15
C LEU A 47 15.47 -9.08 6.21
N ASN A 48 16.54 -8.39 6.57
CA ASN A 48 16.62 -6.94 6.66
C ASN A 48 17.41 -6.37 5.47
N ILE A 49 16.85 -5.37 4.80
CA ILE A 49 17.49 -4.60 3.73
C ILE A 49 17.43 -3.12 4.13
N THR A 50 18.57 -2.53 4.51
CA THR A 50 18.61 -1.18 5.11
C THR A 50 19.75 -0.32 4.57
N VAL A 51 19.69 1.00 4.79
CA VAL A 51 20.81 1.91 4.49
C VAL A 51 21.94 1.72 5.53
N PRO A 52 23.24 1.71 5.13
CA PRO A 52 24.37 1.59 6.05
C PRO A 52 24.34 2.65 7.15
N LEU A 53 24.65 2.23 8.39
CA LEU A 53 24.61 3.08 9.60
C LEU A 53 25.41 4.39 9.46
N GLY A 54 26.53 4.38 8.72
CA GLY A 54 27.38 5.57 8.50
C GLY A 54 26.89 6.55 7.41
N GLN A 55 25.90 6.17 6.59
CA GLN A 55 25.35 7.04 5.54
C GLN A 55 24.13 7.86 5.97
N LYS A 56 23.49 7.52 7.10
CA LYS A 56 22.31 8.23 7.63
C LYS A 56 22.53 9.74 7.79
N PHE A 57 23.77 10.17 8.02
CA PHE A 57 24.13 11.59 8.20
C PHE A 57 24.63 12.30 6.93
N LYS A 58 25.06 11.57 5.89
CA LYS A 58 25.63 12.17 4.66
C LYS A 58 24.61 12.39 3.55
N ASN A 59 23.52 11.62 3.53
CA ASN A 59 22.50 11.69 2.46
C ASN A 59 21.56 12.91 2.56
N LEU A 60 21.65 13.71 3.64
CA LEU A 60 20.96 15.01 3.75
C LEU A 60 21.59 16.10 2.84
N LEU A 61 22.80 15.89 2.32
CA LEU A 61 23.61 16.93 1.67
C LEU A 61 23.96 16.69 0.20
N LYS A 62 23.62 15.53 -0.39
CA LYS A 62 24.00 15.21 -1.79
C LYS A 62 22.80 14.84 -2.64
N LYS A 63 22.53 15.68 -3.64
CA LYS A 63 21.37 15.62 -4.54
C LYS A 63 21.54 14.66 -5.74
N ASP A 64 22.66 13.94 -5.86
CA ASP A 64 23.08 13.34 -7.15
C ASP A 64 23.67 11.92 -7.08
N ASN A 65 23.45 11.18 -6.00
CA ASN A 65 23.90 9.79 -5.94
C ASN A 65 22.80 8.90 -6.55
N GLY A 66 22.90 8.55 -7.85
CA GLY A 66 21.89 7.82 -8.64
C GLY A 66 21.09 6.72 -7.92
N SER A 67 19.84 6.47 -8.30
CA SER A 67 18.87 5.67 -7.54
C SER A 67 19.39 4.27 -7.18
N THR A 68 19.20 3.86 -5.92
CA THR A 68 19.46 2.48 -5.49
C THR A 68 18.31 1.62 -5.99
N ARG A 69 18.60 0.55 -6.73
CA ARG A 69 17.59 -0.41 -7.17
C ARG A 69 17.64 -1.66 -6.30
N VAL A 70 16.47 -2.13 -5.88
CA VAL A 70 16.30 -3.37 -5.14
C VAL A 70 15.27 -4.21 -5.89
N SER A 71 15.63 -5.41 -6.31
CA SER A 71 14.70 -6.38 -6.89
C SER A 71 14.62 -7.59 -5.96
N LEU A 72 13.41 -7.99 -5.60
CA LEU A 72 13.12 -9.12 -4.75
C LEU A 72 12.18 -10.09 -5.44
N LYS A 73 12.54 -11.38 -5.39
CA LYS A 73 11.62 -12.49 -5.64
C LYS A 73 11.32 -13.16 -4.31
N VAL A 74 10.05 -13.17 -3.91
CA VAL A 74 9.62 -13.68 -2.61
C VAL A 74 8.65 -14.86 -2.77
N PRO A 75 8.77 -15.93 -1.98
CA PRO A 75 7.74 -16.97 -1.96
C PRO A 75 6.39 -16.43 -1.47
N LYS A 76 5.28 -17.00 -1.95
CA LYS A 76 3.90 -16.64 -1.55
C LYS A 76 3.66 -16.58 -0.03
N SER A 77 4.37 -17.41 0.73
CA SER A 77 4.24 -17.47 2.19
C SER A 77 4.93 -16.31 2.93
N VAL A 78 5.82 -15.57 2.25
CA VAL A 78 6.64 -14.54 2.86
C VAL A 78 5.90 -13.21 2.89
N LYS A 79 5.86 -12.58 4.07
CA LYS A 79 5.32 -11.22 4.22
C LYS A 79 6.42 -10.19 3.98
N VAL A 80 6.08 -9.12 3.27
CA VAL A 80 7.00 -8.02 2.98
C VAL A 80 6.53 -6.75 3.69
N GLU A 81 7.49 -6.03 4.26
CA GLU A 81 7.32 -4.71 4.84
C GLU A 81 8.29 -3.75 4.15
N ILE A 82 7.74 -2.65 3.62
CA ILE A 82 8.47 -1.71 2.80
C ILE A 82 8.32 -0.32 3.41
N ALA A 83 9.45 0.31 3.72
CA ALA A 83 9.53 1.70 4.15
C ALA A 83 10.52 2.45 3.26
N VAL A 84 10.00 3.38 2.46
CA VAL A 84 10.79 4.19 1.53
C VAL A 84 10.52 5.66 1.80
N LYS A 85 11.57 6.43 2.10
CA LYS A 85 11.40 7.87 2.27
C LYS A 85 11.10 8.58 0.95
N ARG A 86 11.83 8.25 -0.11
CA ARG A 86 11.65 8.80 -1.46
C ARG A 86 11.95 7.73 -2.50
N GLY A 87 11.06 7.51 -3.46
CA GLY A 87 11.34 6.54 -4.52
C GLY A 87 10.14 5.93 -5.23
N LYS A 88 10.39 4.80 -5.89
CA LYS A 88 9.39 4.01 -6.61
C LYS A 88 9.26 2.62 -6.00
N VAL A 89 8.05 2.12 -5.85
CA VAL A 89 7.78 0.74 -5.41
C VAL A 89 6.83 0.07 -6.38
N ASP A 90 7.31 -0.93 -7.12
CA ASP A 90 6.49 -1.79 -7.95
C ASP A 90 6.36 -3.15 -7.25
N ALA A 91 5.14 -3.62 -7.03
CA ALA A 91 4.90 -4.90 -6.39
C ALA A 91 3.83 -5.73 -7.12
N GLU A 92 4.09 -7.01 -7.33
CA GLU A 92 3.20 -7.91 -8.09
C GLU A 92 2.97 -9.25 -7.38
N ASP A 93 1.70 -9.56 -7.11
CA ASP A 93 1.24 -10.78 -6.43
C ASP A 93 1.89 -11.02 -5.05
N VAL A 94 2.36 -9.97 -4.38
CA VAL A 94 3.03 -10.07 -3.07
C VAL A 94 2.08 -9.85 -1.89
N ARG A 95 2.38 -10.49 -0.75
CA ARG A 95 1.77 -10.17 0.55
C ARG A 95 2.53 -9.05 1.26
N ILE A 96 1.96 -7.86 1.27
CA ILE A 96 2.54 -6.66 1.87
C ILE A 96 1.83 -6.38 3.20
N SER A 97 2.47 -6.74 4.31
CA SER A 97 1.91 -6.39 5.63
C SER A 97 1.99 -4.89 5.94
N LYS A 98 2.95 -4.18 5.33
CA LYS A 98 3.09 -2.74 5.54
C LYS A 98 3.82 -2.05 4.39
N LEU A 99 3.22 -1.00 3.85
CA LEU A 99 3.82 -0.09 2.88
C LEU A 99 3.83 1.33 3.47
N LEU A 100 5.02 1.86 3.72
CA LEU A 100 5.25 3.25 4.12
C LEU A 100 5.99 3.96 2.98
N LEU A 101 5.33 4.95 2.37
CA LEU A 101 5.94 5.75 1.30
C LEU A 101 5.88 7.24 1.64
N GLY A 102 7.06 7.86 1.77
CA GLY A 102 7.18 9.29 2.03
C GLY A 102 6.84 10.10 0.78
N GLU A 103 7.75 10.11 -0.18
CA GLU A 103 7.67 10.82 -1.47
C GLU A 103 7.85 9.84 -2.63
N GLY A 104 7.19 10.09 -3.76
CA GLY A 104 7.36 9.30 -4.99
C GLY A 104 6.10 8.54 -5.39
N GLU A 105 6.26 7.30 -5.87
CA GLU A 105 5.15 6.53 -6.43
C GLU A 105 5.20 5.03 -6.08
N ALA A 106 4.05 4.38 -6.03
CA ALA A 106 3.97 2.93 -6.00
C ALA A 106 2.88 2.39 -6.93
N GLU A 107 3.17 1.26 -7.55
CA GLU A 107 2.23 0.49 -8.38
C GLU A 107 2.08 -0.91 -7.77
N LEU A 108 0.85 -1.25 -7.41
CA LEU A 108 0.52 -2.52 -6.79
C LEU A 108 -0.33 -3.34 -7.75
N SER A 109 0.11 -4.53 -8.11
CA SER A 109 -0.62 -5.43 -8.98
C SER A 109 -0.99 -6.69 -8.21
N ARG A 110 -2.30 -6.89 -7.97
CA ARG A 110 -2.85 -8.10 -7.32
C ARG A 110 -2.21 -8.41 -5.95
N CYS A 111 -1.73 -7.40 -5.23
CA CYS A 111 -1.09 -7.59 -3.94
C CYS A 111 -2.12 -7.80 -2.83
N THR A 112 -1.81 -8.62 -1.82
CA THR A 112 -2.56 -8.60 -0.55
C THR A 112 -1.93 -7.57 0.37
N VAL A 113 -2.69 -6.58 0.85
CA VAL A 113 -2.11 -5.47 1.61
C VAL A 113 -2.85 -5.22 2.92
N GLU A 114 -2.14 -5.22 4.04
CA GLU A 114 -2.72 -5.00 5.37
C GLU A 114 -2.65 -3.50 5.77
N THR A 115 -1.56 -2.79 5.46
CA THR A 115 -1.40 -1.38 5.83
C THR A 115 -0.68 -0.57 4.75
N ILE A 116 -1.24 0.58 4.41
CA ILE A 116 -0.65 1.58 3.51
C ILE A 116 -0.62 2.92 4.25
N ASN A 117 0.57 3.51 4.44
CA ASN A 117 0.69 4.88 4.90
C ASN A 117 1.50 5.71 3.90
N VAL A 118 0.91 6.83 3.48
CA VAL A 118 1.47 7.74 2.50
C VAL A 118 1.63 9.14 3.09
N ALA A 119 2.80 9.75 2.91
CA ALA A 119 2.99 11.15 3.25
C ALA A 119 2.57 12.07 2.08
N THR A 120 3.38 12.16 1.03
CA THR A 120 3.20 13.05 -0.13
C THR A 120 3.41 12.31 -1.46
N ALA A 121 3.17 11.00 -1.46
CA ALA A 121 3.39 10.12 -2.61
C ALA A 121 2.09 9.73 -3.32
N VAL A 122 2.22 9.02 -4.43
CA VAL A 122 1.10 8.49 -5.22
C VAL A 122 1.11 6.97 -5.20
N ILE A 123 0.01 6.32 -4.86
CA ILE A 123 -0.12 4.86 -4.95
C ILE A 123 -1.26 4.53 -5.90
N ARG A 124 -1.00 3.62 -6.84
CA ARG A 124 -1.99 3.12 -7.79
C ARG A 124 -2.01 1.60 -7.86
N GLY A 125 -3.14 1.03 -8.27
CA GLY A 125 -3.20 -0.34 -8.78
C GLY A 125 -4.33 -1.19 -8.20
N SER A 126 -4.13 -2.49 -8.10
CA SER A 126 -5.10 -3.47 -7.63
C SER A 126 -4.61 -4.25 -6.40
N VAL A 127 -5.51 -4.44 -5.45
CA VAL A 127 -5.21 -5.13 -4.19
C VAL A 127 -6.32 -6.10 -3.77
N ARG A 128 -5.95 -7.10 -2.98
CA ARG A 128 -6.86 -8.02 -2.28
C ARG A 128 -6.86 -7.68 -0.80
N VAL A 129 -8.04 -7.69 -0.20
CA VAL A 129 -8.24 -7.50 1.24
C VAL A 129 -8.54 -8.86 1.86
N ASN A 130 -7.55 -9.46 2.52
CA ASN A 130 -7.67 -10.73 3.25
C ASN A 130 -7.46 -10.45 4.74
N GLY A 131 -8.57 -10.21 5.46
CA GLY A 131 -8.55 -9.59 6.79
C GLY A 131 -8.66 -8.06 6.69
N ASP A 132 -8.30 -7.35 7.75
CA ASP A 132 -8.49 -5.90 7.80
C ASP A 132 -7.39 -5.15 7.03
N MET A 133 -7.80 -4.10 6.32
CA MET A 133 -6.90 -3.18 5.62
C MET A 133 -6.98 -1.79 6.23
N ASN A 134 -5.82 -1.15 6.42
CA ASN A 134 -5.74 0.23 6.89
C ASN A 134 -4.98 1.12 5.90
N ILE A 135 -5.64 2.16 5.41
CA ILE A 135 -5.09 3.12 4.44
C ILE A 135 -5.07 4.50 5.08
N VAL A 136 -3.88 5.09 5.16
CA VAL A 136 -3.67 6.43 5.70
C VAL A 136 -2.92 7.28 4.69
N THR A 137 -3.46 8.46 4.36
CA THR A 137 -2.76 9.47 3.56
C THR A 137 -2.71 10.80 4.30
N ALA A 138 -1.50 11.37 4.41
CA ALA A 138 -1.33 12.73 4.91
C ALA A 138 -1.73 13.73 3.82
N ALA A 139 -0.97 13.80 2.72
CA ALA A 139 -1.17 14.71 1.59
C ALA A 139 -0.93 14.02 0.23
N GLY A 140 -0.88 12.69 0.21
CA GLY A 140 -0.68 11.89 -1.00
C GLY A 140 -1.98 11.51 -1.70
N ILE A 141 -1.83 10.82 -2.83
CA ILE A 141 -2.94 10.30 -3.64
C ILE A 141 -2.89 8.78 -3.59
N ILE A 142 -4.01 8.14 -3.28
CA ILE A 142 -4.15 6.69 -3.30
C ILE A 142 -5.31 6.38 -4.25
N ASP A 143 -5.08 5.54 -5.26
CA ASP A 143 -6.08 5.12 -6.25
C ASP A 143 -6.00 3.61 -6.41
N LEU A 144 -6.87 2.89 -5.70
CA LEU A 144 -6.82 1.43 -5.61
C LEU A 144 -8.13 0.80 -6.06
N SER A 145 -8.02 -0.26 -6.85
CA SER A 145 -9.11 -1.20 -7.06
C SER A 145 -8.96 -2.39 -6.11
N ILE A 146 -10.00 -2.68 -5.34
CA ILE A 146 -10.11 -3.90 -4.55
C ILE A 146 -10.68 -4.98 -5.46
N THR A 147 -9.95 -6.08 -5.63
CA THR A 147 -10.42 -7.23 -6.43
C THR A 147 -11.13 -8.27 -5.58
N GLU A 148 -10.82 -8.34 -4.28
CA GLU A 148 -11.38 -9.29 -3.31
C GLU A 148 -11.53 -8.58 -1.95
N LEU A 149 -12.70 -8.68 -1.31
CA LEU A 149 -13.01 -8.02 -0.04
C LEU A 149 -13.45 -9.03 1.04
N GLU A 150 -12.50 -9.54 1.83
CA GLU A 150 -12.77 -10.51 2.89
C GLU A 150 -12.73 -9.91 4.31
N GLY A 151 -12.48 -8.61 4.47
CA GLY A 151 -12.38 -7.93 5.77
C GLY A 151 -12.73 -6.45 5.73
N ASP A 152 -12.59 -5.78 6.87
CA ASP A 152 -12.94 -4.36 7.00
C ASP A 152 -11.84 -3.46 6.41
N VAL A 153 -12.23 -2.34 5.83
CA VAL A 153 -11.31 -1.35 5.25
C VAL A 153 -11.43 -0.04 6.02
N ASN A 154 -10.32 0.42 6.59
CA ASN A 154 -10.22 1.68 7.30
C ASN A 154 -9.50 2.70 6.41
N LEU A 155 -10.17 3.81 6.10
CA LEU A 155 -9.65 4.89 5.28
C LEU A 155 -9.47 6.15 6.13
N MET A 156 -8.26 6.70 6.13
CA MET A 156 -7.94 7.96 6.79
C MET A 156 -7.25 8.92 5.84
N ALA A 157 -7.87 10.06 5.56
CA ALA A 157 -7.30 11.11 4.72
C ALA A 157 -7.21 12.44 5.49
N ALA A 158 -5.99 12.93 5.73
CA ALA A 158 -5.79 14.23 6.38
C ALA A 158 -6.05 15.38 5.40
N THR A 159 -5.21 15.57 4.39
CA THR A 159 -5.39 16.52 3.28
C THR A 159 -5.22 15.87 1.91
N GLY A 160 -4.88 14.58 1.87
CA GLY A 160 -4.70 13.81 0.65
C GLY A 160 -6.01 13.33 0.03
N SER A 161 -5.89 12.54 -1.04
CA SER A 161 -7.03 11.96 -1.75
C SER A 161 -6.95 10.44 -1.76
N ILE A 162 -8.08 9.77 -1.51
CA ILE A 162 -8.23 8.32 -1.65
C ILE A 162 -9.36 8.04 -2.64
N LYS A 163 -9.06 7.36 -3.74
CA LYS A 163 -10.05 6.71 -4.62
C LYS A 163 -9.97 5.21 -4.36
N LEU A 164 -11.11 4.62 -4.04
CA LEU A 164 -11.25 3.18 -3.81
C LEU A 164 -12.36 2.64 -4.71
N THR A 165 -12.01 1.74 -5.60
CA THR A 165 -12.98 1.00 -6.41
C THR A 165 -13.22 -0.36 -5.78
N LEU A 166 -14.48 -0.69 -5.51
CA LEU A 166 -14.92 -1.98 -4.97
C LEU A 166 -15.34 -2.91 -6.11
N PRO A 167 -15.21 -4.23 -5.93
CA PRO A 167 -15.69 -5.18 -6.94
C PRO A 167 -17.22 -5.09 -7.05
N GLY A 168 -17.76 -5.40 -8.23
CA GLY A 168 -19.20 -5.25 -8.50
C GLY A 168 -20.12 -6.12 -7.61
N ASP A 169 -19.57 -7.19 -7.03
CA ASP A 169 -20.24 -8.11 -6.10
C ASP A 169 -19.86 -7.88 -4.63
N ALA A 170 -19.28 -6.72 -4.31
CA ALA A 170 -18.89 -6.38 -2.94
C ALA A 170 -20.07 -6.45 -1.95
N ASP A 171 -19.84 -7.10 -0.81
CA ASP A 171 -20.74 -7.08 0.35
C ASP A 171 -20.17 -6.17 1.43
N ALA A 172 -20.54 -4.90 1.40
CA ALA A 172 -19.94 -3.87 2.24
C ALA A 172 -20.91 -2.73 2.57
N ARG A 173 -20.71 -2.11 3.73
CA ARG A 173 -21.37 -0.86 4.10
C ARG A 173 -20.34 0.24 4.37
N VAL A 174 -20.58 1.43 3.86
CA VAL A 174 -19.73 2.59 4.14
C VAL A 174 -20.18 3.21 5.46
N VAL A 175 -19.25 3.36 6.40
CA VAL A 175 -19.49 3.93 7.72
C VAL A 175 -18.65 5.18 7.89
N LEU A 176 -19.31 6.30 8.19
CA LEU A 176 -18.64 7.56 8.47
C LEU A 176 -18.43 7.72 9.98
N ASN A 177 -17.21 8.11 10.37
CA ASN A 177 -16.83 8.20 11.77
C ASN A 177 -17.24 9.53 12.44
N ASP A 178 -17.92 10.44 11.72
CA ASP A 178 -18.26 11.78 12.20
C ASP A 178 -19.58 11.83 13.01
N GLY A 179 -20.31 10.72 13.10
CA GLY A 179 -21.50 10.55 13.95
C GLY A 179 -22.70 11.42 13.57
N LYS A 180 -22.65 12.14 12.43
CA LYS A 180 -23.71 13.07 12.02
C LYS A 180 -24.68 12.48 10.99
N GLY A 181 -24.41 11.28 10.48
CA GLY A 181 -25.28 10.56 9.54
C GLY A 181 -25.41 11.22 8.17
N LEU A 182 -24.69 12.32 7.90
CA LEU A 182 -24.65 13.00 6.62
C LEU A 182 -23.28 12.78 5.99
N ILE A 183 -23.24 12.45 4.71
CA ILE A 183 -21.99 12.33 3.97
C ILE A 183 -21.40 13.73 3.73
N PRO A 184 -20.23 14.05 4.30
CA PRO A 184 -19.54 15.31 3.99
C PRO A 184 -19.26 15.44 2.49
N GLY A 185 -19.32 16.66 1.95
CA GLY A 185 -19.15 16.89 0.50
C GLY A 185 -17.76 16.52 -0.06
N ASN A 186 -16.79 16.23 0.80
CA ASN A 186 -15.48 15.70 0.43
C ASN A 186 -15.43 14.16 0.42
N ILE A 187 -16.56 13.49 0.62
CA ILE A 187 -16.75 12.06 0.42
C ILE A 187 -17.76 11.88 -0.72
N ILE A 188 -17.32 11.25 -1.81
CA ILE A 188 -18.14 11.01 -3.00
C ILE A 188 -18.36 9.51 -3.12
N LEU A 189 -19.62 9.10 -3.15
CA LEU A 189 -20.03 7.72 -3.40
C LEU A 189 -20.57 7.62 -4.84
N LYS A 190 -19.98 6.77 -5.67
CA LYS A 190 -20.43 6.53 -7.05
C LYS A 190 -20.96 5.10 -7.18
N GLY A 191 -22.17 4.94 -7.71
CA GLY A 191 -22.83 3.63 -7.77
C GLY A 191 -23.30 3.09 -6.42
N ILE A 192 -23.28 3.92 -5.36
CA ILE A 192 -23.72 3.57 -4.00
C ILE A 192 -24.70 4.64 -3.53
N ASN A 193 -25.84 4.24 -2.96
CA ASN A 193 -26.84 5.16 -2.44
C ASN A 193 -26.27 5.95 -1.24
N PRO A 194 -26.16 7.29 -1.29
CA PRO A 194 -25.63 8.06 -0.16
C PRO A 194 -26.54 8.11 1.07
N GLU A 195 -27.85 7.87 0.92
CA GLU A 195 -28.79 7.82 2.06
C GLU A 195 -28.79 6.46 2.78
N ASP A 196 -28.38 5.40 2.07
CA ASP A 196 -28.25 4.04 2.59
C ASP A 196 -27.04 3.37 1.91
N PRO A 197 -25.80 3.65 2.37
CA PRO A 197 -24.59 3.27 1.67
C PRO A 197 -24.19 1.83 1.95
N VAL A 198 -25.08 0.90 1.58
CA VAL A 198 -24.94 -0.55 1.76
C VAL A 198 -24.95 -1.22 0.38
N LEU A 199 -24.00 -2.13 0.19
CA LEU A 199 -23.86 -3.04 -0.94
C LEU A 199 -24.03 -4.48 -0.40
N GLY A 200 -24.84 -5.30 -1.08
CA GLY A 200 -25.11 -6.66 -0.63
C GLY A 200 -25.84 -6.68 0.73
N THR A 201 -25.29 -7.42 1.70
CA THR A 201 -25.84 -7.51 3.07
C THR A 201 -25.25 -6.48 4.03
N GLY A 202 -24.15 -5.82 3.64
CA GLY A 202 -23.36 -4.93 4.47
C GLY A 202 -22.50 -5.65 5.51
N GLU A 203 -22.04 -6.88 5.24
CA GLU A 203 -21.26 -7.68 6.20
C GLU A 203 -19.93 -7.01 6.56
N ARG A 204 -19.21 -6.51 5.54
CA ARG A 204 -17.93 -5.80 5.71
C ARG A 204 -18.15 -4.31 5.88
N LYS A 205 -17.23 -3.63 6.56
CA LYS A 205 -17.29 -2.19 6.78
C LYS A 205 -16.18 -1.47 6.05
N ILE A 206 -16.54 -0.39 5.37
CA ILE A 206 -15.59 0.60 4.85
C ILE A 206 -15.72 1.83 5.74
N ILE A 207 -14.81 1.95 6.70
CA ILE A 207 -14.82 3.02 7.69
C ILE A 207 -14.02 4.19 7.13
N VAL A 208 -14.67 5.34 6.99
CA VAL A 208 -14.05 6.52 6.38
C VAL A 208 -13.90 7.63 7.40
N ASN A 209 -12.67 8.14 7.52
CA ASN A 209 -12.31 9.29 8.34
C ASN A 209 -11.55 10.32 7.49
N VAL A 210 -12.12 11.50 7.35
CA VAL A 210 -11.53 12.57 6.53
C VAL A 210 -11.48 13.86 7.34
N ALA A 211 -10.30 14.46 7.43
CA ALA A 211 -10.14 15.76 8.06
C ALA A 211 -10.41 16.91 7.07
N ALA A 212 -9.60 17.00 6.01
CA ALA A 212 -9.67 18.02 4.96
C ALA A 212 -9.32 17.48 3.56
N GLY A 213 -9.12 16.16 3.44
CA GLY A 213 -8.85 15.47 2.18
C GLY A 213 -10.12 15.15 1.40
N ASN A 214 -9.98 14.35 0.34
CA ASN A 214 -11.10 13.84 -0.45
C ASN A 214 -11.10 12.31 -0.46
N VAL A 215 -12.28 11.70 -0.36
CA VAL A 215 -12.44 10.25 -0.51
C VAL A 215 -13.50 9.98 -1.56
N VAL A 216 -13.17 9.15 -2.55
CA VAL A 216 -14.11 8.66 -3.56
C VAL A 216 -14.20 7.16 -3.40
N ILE A 217 -15.40 6.64 -3.19
CA ILE A 217 -15.67 5.20 -3.18
C ILE A 217 -16.61 4.91 -4.34
N SER A 218 -16.22 3.98 -5.21
CA SER A 218 -16.98 3.58 -6.38
C SER A 218 -17.11 2.06 -6.46
N THR A 219 -18.11 1.56 -7.16
CA THR A 219 -18.19 0.16 -7.58
C THR A 219 -17.74 0.01 -9.03
N GLU A 220 -17.19 -1.15 -9.40
CA GLU A 220 -16.96 -1.49 -10.81
C GLU A 220 -18.28 -1.39 -11.60
N GLY A 221 -18.24 -0.76 -12.77
CA GLY A 221 -19.42 -0.52 -13.63
C GLY A 221 -20.25 0.73 -13.29
N GLY A 222 -19.96 1.44 -12.21
CA GLY A 222 -20.69 2.65 -11.81
C GLY A 222 -20.29 3.96 -12.51
N GLU A 223 -19.43 3.92 -13.53
CA GLU A 223 -19.02 5.11 -14.29
C GLU A 223 -19.91 5.40 -15.53
N ASP A 224 -20.76 4.46 -15.95
CA ASP A 224 -21.55 4.56 -17.20
C ASP A 224 -23.03 4.99 -17.02
N ASP A 225 -23.50 5.20 -15.79
CA ASP A 225 -24.91 5.58 -15.50
C ASP A 225 -25.05 7.04 -15.00
N ILE A 226 -24.58 8.03 -15.78
CA ILE A 226 -24.94 9.45 -15.62
C ILE A 226 -25.34 10.06 -16.97
#